data_AF-A0A0Q6PLX6-F1
#
_entry.id   AF-A0A0Q6PLX6-F1
#
_cell.length_a   1.000
_cell.length_b   1.000
_cell.length_c   1.000
_cell.angle_alpha   90.00
_cell.angle_beta   90.00
_cell.angle_gamma   90.00
#
_symmetry.space_group_name_H-M   'P 1'
#
loop_
_entity.id
_entity.type
_entity.pdbx_description
1 polymer ?
#
loop_
_entity_poly.entity_id
_entity_poly.type
_entity_poly.pdbx_seq_one_letter_code
_entity_poly.pdbx_strand_id
1 'polypeptide(L)'
;MATQAAPGRARRTFWFDPRFAIGILLVVASVGGVYAVVSAADHTTTVYAASSALTAGQRVTASDLDRTEVRLGALDKRYLSVDRLPEDGLVVTRAIAPGELVPLSAVGTVDSATTASVVLSVQGVLAASIVPGAVVDVWSASELEHGSYGAPTVLAGSSTVVRLITDKGMVSTSDSASLEVRVPKSKIAAVLQAQANGDVISVVAVSTPLGH
;
A
#
# COMPACT_ATOMS: atom_id res chain seq x y z
N MET A 1 31.98 2.56 -96.35
CA MET A 1 32.00 1.40 -95.43
C MET A 1 32.69 1.85 -94.16
N ALA A 2 31.92 2.19 -93.11
CA ALA A 2 32.41 2.39 -91.75
C ALA A 2 31.24 2.17 -90.79
N THR A 3 31.31 1.07 -90.05
CA THR A 3 30.34 0.62 -89.06
C THR A 3 30.43 1.52 -87.82
N GLN A 4 29.34 2.16 -87.42
CA GLN A 4 29.26 2.86 -86.13
C GLN A 4 28.52 1.99 -85.12
N ALA A 5 29.25 1.49 -84.12
CA ALA A 5 28.71 0.73 -83.00
C ALA A 5 27.95 1.65 -82.04
N ALA A 6 26.72 1.28 -81.66
CA ALA A 6 25.94 1.96 -80.64
C ALA A 6 26.37 1.44 -79.24
N PRO A 7 26.82 2.32 -78.31
CA PRO A 7 27.22 1.87 -76.98
C PRO A 7 26.01 1.56 -76.09
N GLY A 8 26.21 0.56 -75.24
CA GLY A 8 25.20 -0.08 -74.41
C GLY A 8 24.54 0.84 -73.38
N ARG A 9 23.29 0.49 -73.09
CA ARG A 9 22.41 1.07 -72.08
C ARG A 9 23.06 0.93 -70.68
N ALA A 10 23.62 2.01 -70.16
CA ALA A 10 24.17 2.05 -68.80
C ALA A 10 23.03 1.82 -67.79
N ARG A 11 23.10 0.72 -67.03
CA ARG A 11 22.27 0.53 -65.83
C ARG A 11 22.67 1.62 -64.84
N ARG A 12 21.74 2.53 -64.53
CA ARG A 12 21.90 3.45 -63.39
C ARG A 12 21.99 2.62 -62.12
N THR A 13 23.21 2.32 -61.70
CA THR A 13 23.49 1.90 -60.32
C THR A 13 23.14 3.08 -59.44
N PHE A 14 22.03 2.96 -58.71
CA PHE A 14 21.62 3.92 -57.68
C PHE A 14 22.63 3.82 -56.54
N TRP A 15 23.74 4.56 -56.63
CA TRP A 15 24.74 4.63 -55.56
C TRP A 15 24.13 5.46 -54.44
N PHE A 16 23.81 4.77 -53.35
CA PHE A 16 23.31 5.41 -52.14
C PHE A 16 24.41 6.32 -51.59
N ASP A 17 24.14 7.62 -51.55
CA ASP A 17 25.12 8.61 -51.14
C ASP A 17 25.25 8.60 -49.61
N PRO A 18 26.43 8.32 -49.03
CA PRO A 18 26.61 8.23 -47.59
C PRO A 18 26.20 9.51 -46.86
N ARG A 19 26.34 10.69 -47.49
CA ARG A 19 25.89 11.96 -46.91
C ARG A 19 24.37 12.07 -46.82
N PHE A 20 23.65 11.46 -47.76
CA PHE A 20 22.20 11.40 -47.76
C PHE A 20 21.69 10.46 -46.66
N ALA A 21 22.37 9.32 -46.47
CA ALA A 21 22.07 8.40 -45.37
C ALA A 21 22.24 9.06 -43.99
N ILE A 22 23.32 9.84 -43.80
CA ILE A 22 23.56 10.60 -42.55
C ILE A 22 22.47 11.64 -42.34
N GLY A 23 22.08 12.38 -43.39
CA GLY A 23 21.00 13.35 -43.32
C GLY A 23 19.66 12.73 -42.90
N ILE A 24 19.29 11.59 -43.49
CA ILE A 24 18.10 10.83 -43.11
C ILE A 24 18.18 10.36 -41.65
N LEU A 25 19.33 9.81 -41.24
CA LEU A 25 19.52 9.33 -39.87
C LEU A 25 19.33 10.45 -38.86
N LEU A 26 19.87 11.64 -39.13
CA LEU A 26 19.68 12.82 -38.28
C LEU A 26 18.20 13.25 -38.20
N VAL A 27 17.48 13.23 -39.32
CA VAL A 27 16.04 13.55 -39.35
C VAL A 27 15.25 12.52 -38.54
N VAL A 28 15.48 11.22 -38.74
CA VAL A 28 14.79 10.16 -37.99
C VAL A 28 15.11 10.26 -36.49
N ALA A 29 16.36 10.51 -36.12
CA ALA A 29 16.75 10.71 -34.73
C ALA A 29 16.08 11.94 -34.10
N SER A 30 15.97 13.05 -34.86
CA SER A 30 15.33 14.27 -34.39
C SER A 30 13.83 14.09 -34.20
N VAL A 31 13.13 13.49 -35.18
CA VAL A 31 11.70 13.17 -35.08
C VAL A 31 11.43 12.18 -33.94
N GLY A 32 12.25 11.13 -33.83
CA GLY A 32 12.15 10.16 -32.73
C GLY A 32 12.38 10.79 -31.37
N GLY A 33 13.37 11.69 -31.26
CA GLY A 33 13.64 12.45 -30.03
C GLY A 33 12.47 13.35 -29.62
N VAL A 34 11.91 14.12 -30.56
CA VAL A 34 10.74 14.97 -30.30
C VAL A 34 9.53 14.12 -29.91
N TYR A 35 9.26 13.03 -30.63
CA TYR A 35 8.17 12.11 -30.31
C TYR A 35 8.32 11.50 -28.91
N ALA A 36 9.52 11.07 -28.53
CA ALA A 36 9.78 10.53 -27.21
C ALA A 36 9.53 11.56 -26.10
N VAL A 37 9.94 12.82 -26.29
CA VAL A 37 9.70 13.91 -25.33
C VAL A 37 8.21 14.22 -25.19
N VAL A 38 7.49 14.32 -26.31
CA VAL A 38 6.04 14.59 -26.31
C VAL A 38 5.27 13.42 -25.68
N SER A 39 5.61 12.18 -26.05
CA SER A 39 4.98 10.98 -25.51
C SER A 39 5.23 10.81 -24.01
N ALA A 40 6.41 11.20 -23.51
CA ALA A 40 6.68 11.20 -22.08
C ALA A 40 5.87 12.28 -21.34
N ALA A 41 5.56 13.40 -22.01
CA ALA A 41 4.78 14.51 -21.44
C ALA A 41 3.26 14.28 -21.48
N ASP A 42 2.75 13.43 -22.39
CA ASP A 42 1.32 13.17 -22.57
C ASP A 42 0.76 12.02 -21.71
N HIS A 43 1.50 11.56 -20.69
CA HIS A 43 0.99 10.55 -19.76
C HIS A 43 -0.12 11.11 -18.87
N THR A 44 -1.37 10.85 -19.28
CA THR A 44 -2.57 11.12 -18.50
C THR A 44 -2.92 9.90 -17.66
N THR A 45 -3.41 10.13 -16.44
CA THR A 45 -3.87 9.09 -15.54
C THR A 45 -5.26 9.43 -15.03
N THR A 46 -6.11 8.42 -14.87
CA THR A 46 -7.46 8.59 -14.31
C THR A 46 -7.40 8.38 -12.80
N VAL A 47 -7.76 9.42 -12.05
CA VAL A 47 -7.85 9.39 -10.58
C VAL A 47 -9.22 9.86 -10.13
N TYR A 48 -9.57 9.61 -8.88
CA TYR A 48 -10.80 10.11 -8.29
C TYR A 48 -10.63 11.54 -7.75
N ALA A 49 -11.66 12.36 -7.98
CA ALA A 49 -11.89 13.64 -7.34
C ALA A 49 -13.17 13.55 -6.48
N ALA A 50 -13.26 14.37 -5.44
CA ALA A 50 -14.46 14.41 -4.60
C ALA A 50 -15.62 15.11 -5.33
N SER A 51 -16.78 14.45 -5.49
CA SER A 51 -17.94 15.06 -6.16
C SER A 51 -18.62 16.13 -5.29
N SER A 52 -18.48 16.04 -3.98
CA SER A 52 -18.90 17.02 -2.99
C SER A 52 -17.87 17.18 -1.88
N ALA A 53 -18.11 18.07 -0.91
CA ALA A 53 -17.23 18.18 0.25
C ALA A 53 -17.27 16.86 1.04
N LEU A 54 -16.10 16.30 1.36
CA LEU A 54 -15.98 15.08 2.15
C LEU A 54 -15.39 15.43 3.51
N THR A 55 -15.94 14.83 4.57
CA THR A 55 -15.56 15.14 5.96
C THR A 55 -14.83 13.98 6.62
N ALA A 56 -13.99 14.28 7.61
CA ALA A 56 -13.28 13.23 8.35
C ALA A 56 -14.26 12.28 9.05
N GLY A 57 -14.02 10.98 8.94
CA GLY A 57 -14.89 9.91 9.43
C GLY A 57 -15.97 9.47 8.44
N GLN A 58 -16.20 10.21 7.36
CA GLN A 58 -17.16 9.85 6.33
C GLN A 58 -16.69 8.62 5.55
N ARG A 59 -17.59 7.64 5.37
CA ARG A 59 -17.39 6.55 4.42
C ARG A 59 -17.68 7.05 3.01
N VAL A 60 -16.78 6.75 2.07
CA VAL A 60 -16.88 7.15 0.67
C VAL A 60 -16.81 5.93 -0.23
N THR A 61 -17.61 5.96 -1.28
CA THR A 61 -17.73 4.91 -2.30
C THR A 61 -17.58 5.53 -3.68
N ALA A 62 -17.67 4.71 -4.74
CA ALA A 62 -17.53 5.20 -6.11
C ALA A 62 -18.61 6.24 -6.49
N SER A 63 -19.77 6.26 -5.83
CA SER A 63 -20.82 7.25 -6.10
C SER A 63 -20.51 8.65 -5.55
N ASP A 64 -19.58 8.76 -4.61
CA ASP A 64 -19.18 10.01 -3.97
C ASP A 64 -17.98 10.66 -4.68
N LEU A 65 -17.54 10.06 -5.79
CA LEU A 65 -16.28 10.36 -6.46
C LEU A 65 -16.47 10.50 -7.98
N ASP A 66 -15.86 11.52 -8.55
CA ASP A 66 -15.80 11.73 -9.99
C ASP A 66 -14.47 11.22 -10.55
N ARG A 67 -14.51 10.56 -11.71
CA ARG A 67 -13.29 10.15 -12.43
C ARG A 67 -12.75 11.34 -13.21
N THR A 68 -11.51 11.74 -12.92
CA THR A 68 -10.86 12.88 -13.56
C THR A 68 -9.55 12.44 -14.21
N GLU A 69 -9.38 12.77 -15.49
CA GLU A 69 -8.12 12.59 -16.21
C GLU A 69 -7.18 13.75 -15.93
N VAL A 70 -6.00 13.44 -15.40
CA VAL A 70 -5.01 14.45 -14.99
C VAL A 70 -3.60 14.04 -15.40
N ARG A 71 -2.73 15.04 -15.54
CA ARG A 71 -1.31 14.85 -15.86
C ARG A 71 -0.50 14.98 -14.57
N LEU A 72 -0.26 13.86 -13.90
CA LEU A 72 0.42 13.84 -12.60
C LEU A 72 1.89 13.40 -12.68
N GLY A 73 2.32 12.80 -13.80
CA GLY A 73 3.65 12.21 -13.92
C GLY A 73 3.93 11.26 -12.74
N ALA A 74 5.06 11.44 -12.05
CA ALA A 74 5.44 10.63 -10.89
C ALA A 74 4.60 10.86 -9.61
N LEU A 75 3.64 11.79 -9.63
CA LEU A 75 2.75 12.08 -8.48
C LEU A 75 1.50 11.20 -8.46
N ASP A 76 1.23 10.46 -9.53
CA ASP A 76 0.09 9.55 -9.70
C ASP A 76 -0.12 8.64 -8.48
N LYS A 77 0.96 8.05 -7.95
CA LYS A 77 0.96 7.14 -6.81
C LYS A 77 0.52 7.76 -5.49
N ARG A 78 0.34 9.09 -5.42
CA ARG A 78 -0.13 9.80 -4.22
C ARG A 78 -1.64 10.01 -4.18
N TYR A 79 -2.32 9.80 -5.31
CA TYR A 79 -3.75 10.00 -5.44
C TYR A 79 -4.47 8.67 -5.64
N LEU A 80 -5.76 8.64 -5.31
CA LEU A 80 -6.57 7.44 -5.43
C LEU A 80 -6.89 7.16 -6.90
N SER A 81 -6.27 6.12 -7.47
CA SER A 81 -6.58 5.61 -8.80
C SER A 81 -7.84 4.75 -8.80
N VAL A 82 -8.45 4.57 -9.97
CA VAL A 82 -9.70 3.80 -10.14
C VAL A 82 -9.60 2.37 -9.64
N ASP A 83 -8.43 1.73 -9.77
CA ASP A 83 -8.19 0.33 -9.38
C ASP A 83 -7.91 0.16 -7.88
N ARG A 84 -7.78 1.25 -7.12
CA ARG A 84 -7.42 1.21 -5.69
C ARG A 84 -8.60 1.44 -4.75
N LEU A 85 -9.80 1.65 -5.28
CA LEU A 85 -11.01 1.80 -4.48
C LEU A 85 -11.57 0.40 -4.14
N PRO A 86 -11.58 -0.03 -2.87
CA PRO A 86 -12.20 -1.28 -2.47
C PRO A 86 -13.72 -1.25 -2.66
N GLU A 87 -14.36 -2.41 -2.83
CA GLU A 87 -15.82 -2.51 -2.94
C GLU A 87 -16.52 -1.96 -1.69
N ASP A 88 -15.95 -2.21 -0.51
CA ASP A 88 -16.44 -1.66 0.76
C ASP A 88 -16.15 -0.16 0.95
N GLY A 89 -15.52 0.49 -0.02
CA GLY A 89 -15.17 1.89 0.03
C GLY A 89 -14.02 2.21 0.99
N LEU A 90 -13.90 3.49 1.31
CA LEU A 90 -12.84 4.05 2.15
C LEU A 90 -13.44 4.96 3.22
N VAL A 91 -12.65 5.31 4.23
CA VAL A 91 -12.99 6.29 5.25
C VAL A 91 -12.07 7.49 5.11
N VAL A 92 -12.65 8.67 5.03
CA VAL A 92 -11.92 9.93 4.92
C VAL A 92 -11.27 10.27 6.26
N THR A 93 -9.98 10.58 6.27
CA THR A 93 -9.21 10.86 7.50
C THR A 93 -9.03 12.35 7.78
N ARG A 94 -9.27 13.20 6.77
CA ARG A 94 -9.28 14.67 6.85
C ARG A 94 -10.23 15.24 5.80
N ALA A 95 -10.72 16.47 5.98
CA ALA A 95 -11.61 17.09 5.01
C ALA A 95 -10.98 17.19 3.60
N ILE A 96 -11.79 16.95 2.56
CA ILE A 96 -11.43 17.07 1.15
C ILE A 96 -12.46 17.99 0.49
N ALA A 97 -12.00 19.01 -0.23
CA ALA A 97 -12.88 19.99 -0.86
C ALA A 97 -13.58 19.40 -2.10
N PRO A 98 -14.77 19.91 -2.49
CA PRO A 98 -15.40 19.53 -3.75
C PRO A 98 -14.44 19.77 -4.93
N GLY A 99 -14.35 18.79 -5.84
CA GLY A 99 -13.46 18.81 -7.01
C GLY A 99 -11.97 18.58 -6.70
N GLU A 100 -11.59 18.41 -5.44
CA GLU A 100 -10.20 18.08 -5.08
C GLU A 100 -9.90 16.62 -5.42
N LEU A 101 -8.74 16.37 -6.04
CA LEU A 101 -8.24 15.02 -6.28
C LEU A 101 -8.01 14.31 -4.94
N VAL A 102 -8.52 13.10 -4.76
CA VAL A 102 -8.47 12.37 -3.49
C VAL A 102 -7.04 11.93 -3.18
N PRO A 103 -6.36 12.52 -2.18
CA PRO A 103 -5.02 12.09 -1.79
C PRO A 103 -5.11 10.77 -1.01
N LEU A 104 -4.22 9.81 -1.28
CA LEU A 104 -4.19 8.54 -0.53
C LEU A 104 -3.95 8.74 0.97
N SER A 105 -3.25 9.80 1.37
CA SER A 105 -3.06 10.14 2.77
C SER A 105 -4.33 10.65 3.47
N ALA A 106 -5.35 11.04 2.70
CA ALA A 106 -6.62 11.56 3.20
C ALA A 106 -7.70 10.48 3.31
N VAL A 107 -7.38 9.23 2.98
CA VAL A 107 -8.30 8.09 3.01
C VAL A 107 -7.63 6.90 3.68
N GLY A 108 -8.42 6.13 4.43
CA GLY A 108 -8.03 4.86 5.03
C GLY A 108 -9.03 3.78 4.67
N THR A 109 -8.65 2.52 4.84
CA THR A 109 -9.62 1.42 4.72
C THR A 109 -10.66 1.50 5.85
N VAL A 110 -11.85 0.96 5.62
CA VAL A 110 -12.90 0.88 6.65
C VAL A 110 -12.39 0.14 7.89
N ASP A 111 -11.60 -0.92 7.71
CA ASP A 111 -10.97 -1.67 8.81
C ASP A 111 -9.98 -0.82 9.62
N SER A 112 -9.23 0.08 8.97
CA SER A 112 -8.34 1.02 9.67
C SER A 112 -9.11 2.05 10.50
N ALA A 113 -10.39 2.30 10.18
CA ALA A 113 -11.22 3.21 10.96
C ALA A 113 -11.78 2.57 12.24
N THR A 114 -11.98 1.24 12.26
CA THR A 114 -12.60 0.50 13.36
C THR A 114 -11.61 -0.22 14.27
N THR A 115 -10.33 -0.23 13.92
CA THR A 115 -9.25 -0.87 14.68
C THR A 115 -8.17 0.11 15.11
N ALA A 116 -7.35 -0.27 16.09
CA ALA A 116 -6.13 0.46 16.46
C ALA A 116 -5.02 -0.52 16.85
N SER A 117 -3.76 -0.11 16.67
CA SER A 117 -2.61 -0.86 17.15
C SER A 117 -2.36 -0.58 18.64
N VAL A 118 -2.12 -1.63 19.41
CA VAL A 118 -1.64 -1.57 20.80
C VAL A 118 -0.44 -2.49 20.94
N VAL A 119 0.55 -2.09 21.76
CA VAL A 119 1.68 -2.95 22.10
C VAL A 119 1.33 -3.76 23.33
N LEU A 120 1.43 -5.08 23.23
CA LEU A 120 1.16 -6.02 24.31
C LEU A 120 2.46 -6.72 24.72
N SER A 121 2.70 -6.77 26.03
CA SER A 121 3.74 -7.59 26.63
C SER A 121 3.13 -8.91 27.06
N VAL A 122 3.63 -10.01 26.49
CA VAL A 122 3.18 -11.37 26.79
C VAL A 122 4.26 -12.09 27.58
N GLN A 123 3.85 -12.81 28.61
CA GLN A 123 4.74 -13.65 29.39
C GLN A 123 4.90 -15.01 28.72
N GLY A 124 6.15 -15.48 28.63
CA GLY A 124 6.50 -16.79 28.07
C GLY A 124 6.77 -16.77 26.57
N VAL A 125 7.00 -17.97 26.05
CA VAL A 125 7.35 -18.18 24.64
C VAL A 125 6.09 -18.13 23.77
N LEU A 126 6.12 -17.27 22.75
CA LEU A 126 5.06 -17.23 21.74
C LEU A 126 5.09 -18.51 20.89
N ALA A 127 3.90 -19.02 20.56
CA ALA A 127 3.80 -20.10 19.57
C ALA A 127 4.40 -19.65 18.22
N ALA A 128 5.08 -20.56 17.53
CA ALA A 128 5.76 -20.25 16.26
C ALA A 128 4.79 -19.77 15.15
N SER A 129 3.50 -20.07 15.28
CA SER A 129 2.45 -19.59 14.37
C SER A 129 2.08 -18.11 14.58
N ILE A 130 2.54 -17.47 15.67
CA ILE A 130 2.32 -16.06 15.96
C ILE A 130 3.36 -15.23 15.20
N VAL A 131 3.04 -14.96 13.95
CA VAL A 131 3.85 -14.16 13.01
C VAL A 131 3.09 -12.90 12.57
N PRO A 132 3.75 -11.89 11.97
CA PRO A 132 3.03 -10.76 11.38
C PRO A 132 1.96 -11.23 10.40
N GLY A 133 0.74 -10.72 10.54
CA GLY A 133 -0.44 -11.15 9.79
C GLY A 133 -1.24 -12.28 10.44
N ALA A 134 -0.75 -12.93 11.49
CA ALA A 134 -1.50 -13.97 12.19
C ALA A 134 -2.74 -13.39 12.89
N VAL A 135 -3.85 -14.13 12.83
CA VAL A 135 -5.08 -13.82 13.57
C VAL A 135 -5.04 -14.50 14.93
N VAL A 136 -5.21 -13.70 15.98
CA VAL A 136 -5.04 -14.11 17.37
C VAL A 136 -6.19 -13.60 18.24
N ASP A 137 -6.46 -14.32 19.32
CA ASP A 137 -7.26 -13.85 20.42
C ASP A 137 -6.32 -13.38 21.54
N VAL A 138 -6.62 -12.19 22.07
CA VAL A 138 -5.94 -11.62 23.22
C VAL A 138 -6.75 -11.98 24.46
N TRP A 139 -6.10 -12.63 25.41
CA TRP A 139 -6.66 -13.06 26.68
C TRP A 139 -6.00 -12.30 27.82
N SER A 140 -6.75 -12.03 28.88
CA SER A 140 -6.20 -11.54 30.14
C SER A 140 -6.67 -12.36 31.32
N ALA A 141 -5.77 -12.57 32.28
CA ALA A 141 -6.07 -13.11 33.60
C ALA A 141 -5.75 -12.03 34.63
N SER A 142 -6.79 -11.55 35.32
CA SER A 142 -6.62 -10.50 36.32
C SER A 142 -5.92 -11.03 37.56
N GLU A 143 -5.03 -10.21 38.13
CA GLU A 143 -4.38 -10.51 39.39
C GLU A 143 -5.42 -10.46 40.52
N LEU A 144 -5.44 -11.52 41.32
CA LEU A 144 -6.21 -11.68 42.53
C LEU A 144 -5.29 -11.48 43.74
N GLU A 145 -5.85 -11.56 44.95
CA GLU A 145 -5.05 -11.44 46.16
C GLU A 145 -3.93 -12.49 46.22
N HIS A 146 -2.83 -12.12 46.88
CA HIS A 146 -1.67 -12.98 47.13
C HIS A 146 -0.94 -13.46 45.86
N GLY A 147 -0.98 -12.69 44.77
CA GLY A 147 -0.27 -12.99 43.53
C GLY A 147 -0.83 -14.20 42.78
N SER A 148 -2.09 -14.53 43.04
CA SER A 148 -2.85 -15.52 42.26
C SER A 148 -3.54 -14.84 41.07
N TYR A 149 -3.94 -15.60 40.06
CA TYR A 149 -4.65 -15.06 38.90
C TYR A 149 -6.01 -15.71 38.73
N GLY A 150 -6.99 -14.92 38.29
CA GLY A 150 -8.32 -15.40 37.96
C GLY A 150 -8.34 -16.27 36.69
N ALA A 151 -9.50 -16.82 36.37
CA ALA A 151 -9.69 -17.52 35.11
C ALA A 151 -9.47 -16.55 33.92
N PRO A 152 -8.67 -16.90 32.91
CA PRO A 152 -8.46 -16.05 31.75
C PRO A 152 -9.77 -15.77 30.99
N THR A 153 -9.94 -14.55 30.52
CA THR A 153 -11.08 -14.13 29.68
C THR A 153 -10.61 -13.50 28.38
N VAL A 154 -11.43 -13.59 27.32
CA VAL A 154 -11.13 -12.98 26.02
C VAL A 154 -11.27 -11.46 26.14
N LEU A 155 -10.15 -10.77 26.01
CA LEU A 155 -10.07 -9.32 26.03
C LEU A 155 -10.41 -8.73 24.66
N ALA A 156 -9.80 -9.28 23.61
CA ALA A 156 -10.05 -8.90 22.23
C ALA A 156 -9.91 -10.12 21.30
N GLY A 157 -11.03 -10.54 20.70
CA GLY A 157 -11.02 -11.62 19.72
C GLY A 157 -10.70 -11.14 18.30
N SER A 158 -10.24 -12.06 17.44
CA SER A 158 -9.96 -11.79 16.00
C SER A 158 -9.04 -10.59 15.76
N SER A 159 -8.04 -10.43 16.62
CA SER A 159 -7.03 -9.38 16.49
C SER A 159 -5.92 -9.84 15.52
N THR A 160 -5.18 -8.91 14.93
CA THR A 160 -4.12 -9.25 13.97
C THR A 160 -2.76 -8.79 14.47
N VAL A 161 -1.77 -9.68 14.43
CA VAL A 161 -0.38 -9.32 14.76
C VAL A 161 0.17 -8.41 13.66
N VAL A 162 0.55 -7.19 14.02
CA VAL A 162 1.17 -6.23 13.09
C VAL A 162 2.65 -6.53 12.96
N ARG A 163 3.34 -6.71 14.08
CA ARG A 163 4.75 -7.11 14.13
C ARG A 163 5.14 -7.62 15.51
N LEU A 164 6.19 -8.42 15.55
CA LEU A 164 6.87 -8.78 16.78
C LEU A 164 7.91 -7.70 17.11
N ILE A 165 7.97 -7.32 18.38
CA ILE A 165 8.93 -6.37 18.93
C ILE A 165 9.95 -7.20 19.72
N THR A 166 11.02 -7.60 19.05
CA THR A 166 12.16 -8.24 19.72
C THR A 166 13.11 -7.16 20.19
N ASP A 167 13.32 -7.05 21.49
CA ASP A 167 14.40 -6.25 22.03
C ASP A 167 15.73 -6.89 21.61
N LYS A 168 16.38 -6.31 20.59
CA LYS A 168 17.74 -6.69 20.18
C LYS A 168 18.78 -6.14 21.17
N GLY A 169 18.52 -6.30 22.47
CA GLY A 169 19.43 -5.98 23.56
C GLY A 169 20.16 -7.25 24.00
N MET A 170 21.48 -7.24 23.91
CA MET A 170 22.33 -8.25 24.54
C MET A 170 22.05 -8.16 26.05
N VAL A 171 21.50 -9.21 26.66
CA VAL A 171 20.87 -9.26 28.01
C VAL A 171 19.36 -8.98 27.99
N SER A 172 18.57 -9.98 27.55
CA SER A 172 17.22 -10.18 28.11
C SER A 172 17.16 -11.60 28.67
N THR A 173 17.15 -11.71 29.99
CA THR A 173 17.01 -12.97 30.75
C THR A 173 15.54 -13.26 31.06
N SER A 174 14.62 -12.50 30.46
CA SER A 174 13.18 -12.63 30.66
C SER A 174 12.56 -13.09 29.35
N ASP A 175 11.91 -14.26 29.37
CA ASP A 175 11.09 -14.80 28.26
C ASP A 175 9.81 -13.97 28.07
N SER A 176 9.91 -12.65 28.00
CA SER A 176 8.80 -11.74 27.72
C SER A 176 8.88 -11.28 26.27
N ALA A 177 7.83 -11.56 25.51
CA ALA A 177 7.71 -11.14 24.13
C ALA A 177 6.81 -9.92 24.03
N SER A 178 7.26 -8.89 23.31
CA SER A 178 6.43 -7.74 22.99
C SER A 178 5.91 -7.87 21.56
N LEU A 179 4.63 -7.57 21.33
CA LEU A 179 4.05 -7.57 19.99
C LEU A 179 3.11 -6.39 19.80
N GLU A 180 3.13 -5.83 18.60
CA GLU A 180 2.15 -4.85 18.18
C GLU A 180 0.95 -5.62 17.58
N VAL A 181 -0.22 -5.41 18.16
CA VAL A 181 -1.46 -6.09 17.79
C VAL A 181 -2.50 -5.06 17.41
N ARG A 182 -3.13 -5.28 16.25
CA ARG A 182 -4.30 -4.53 15.81
C ARG A 182 -5.54 -5.11 16.48
N VAL A 183 -6.16 -4.32 17.35
CA VAL A 183 -7.36 -4.69 18.11
C VAL A 183 -8.56 -3.84 17.68
N PRO A 184 -9.81 -4.34 17.79
CA PRO A 184 -11.00 -3.53 17.60
C PRO A 184 -11.04 -2.33 18.57
N LYS A 185 -11.43 -1.14 18.09
CA LYS A 185 -11.48 0.08 18.92
C LYS A 185 -12.39 -0.06 20.14
N SER A 186 -13.47 -0.81 20.01
CA SER A 186 -14.39 -1.13 21.12
C SER A 186 -13.75 -1.90 22.26
N LYS A 187 -12.58 -2.53 22.04
CA LYS A 187 -11.84 -3.30 23.05
C LYS A 187 -10.64 -2.56 23.63
N ILE A 188 -10.25 -1.41 23.07
CA ILE A 188 -9.06 -0.66 23.53
C ILE A 188 -9.14 -0.31 25.01
N ALA A 189 -10.29 0.17 25.48
CA ALA A 189 -10.45 0.53 26.90
C ALA A 189 -10.18 -0.66 27.82
N ALA A 190 -10.68 -1.84 27.47
CA ALA A 190 -10.45 -3.07 28.23
C ALA A 190 -8.97 -3.50 28.17
N VAL A 191 -8.33 -3.39 27.00
CA VAL A 191 -6.89 -3.68 26.83
C VAL A 191 -6.04 -2.77 27.71
N LEU A 192 -6.28 -1.46 27.68
CA LEU A 192 -5.54 -0.49 28.47
C LEU A 192 -5.80 -0.68 29.97
N GLN A 193 -7.02 -1.03 30.37
CA GLN A 193 -7.34 -1.35 31.77
C GLN A 193 -6.57 -2.58 32.25
N ALA A 194 -6.55 -3.66 31.48
CA ALA A 194 -5.81 -4.86 31.82
C ALA A 194 -4.30 -4.56 31.98
N GLN A 195 -3.72 -3.76 31.09
CA GLN A 195 -2.33 -3.32 31.20
C GLN A 195 -2.07 -2.46 32.44
N ALA A 196 -2.96 -1.52 32.74
CA ALA A 196 -2.84 -0.66 33.91
C ALA A 196 -2.95 -1.43 35.24
N ASN A 197 -3.76 -2.50 35.24
CA ASN A 197 -3.94 -3.37 36.39
C ASN A 197 -2.84 -4.42 36.55
N GLY A 198 -1.93 -4.55 35.58
CA GLY A 198 -0.90 -5.59 35.61
C GLY A 198 -1.42 -7.00 35.32
N ASP A 199 -2.58 -7.12 34.68
CA ASP A 199 -3.14 -8.42 34.27
C ASP A 199 -2.14 -9.19 33.41
N VAL A 200 -2.11 -10.51 33.57
CA VAL A 200 -1.30 -11.38 32.71
C VAL A 200 -1.98 -11.49 31.35
N ILE A 201 -1.31 -10.97 30.32
CA ILE A 201 -1.78 -11.02 28.93
C ILE A 201 -1.20 -12.24 28.24
N SER A 202 -2.08 -13.00 27.58
CA SER A 202 -1.74 -14.15 26.74
C SER A 202 -2.31 -13.97 25.35
N VAL A 203 -1.61 -14.49 24.34
CA VAL A 203 -2.01 -14.40 22.93
C VAL A 203 -2.11 -15.81 22.35
N VAL A 204 -3.27 -16.14 21.82
CA VAL A 204 -3.59 -17.48 21.31
C VAL A 204 -3.94 -17.38 19.83
N ALA A 205 -3.29 -18.19 18.98
CA ALA A 205 -3.60 -18.22 17.55
C ALA A 205 -4.99 -18.84 17.30
N VAL A 206 -5.84 -18.15 16.54
CA VAL A 206 -7.21 -18.60 16.21
C VAL A 206 -7.22 -19.40 14.90
N SER A 207 -6.37 -18.99 13.96
CA SER A 207 -6.21 -19.66 12.67
C SER A 207 -4.73 -19.67 12.29
N THR A 208 -4.22 -20.84 11.91
CA THR A 208 -2.90 -20.95 11.29
C THR A 208 -3.04 -20.65 9.79
N PRO A 209 -2.32 -19.67 9.23
CA PRO A 209 -2.28 -19.46 7.79
C PRO A 209 -1.81 -20.73 7.07
N LEU A 210 -2.39 -21.05 5.91
CA LEU A 210 -1.91 -22.14 5.06
C LEU A 210 -0.58 -21.71 4.41
N GLY A 211 0.55 -22.16 4.98
CA GLY A 211 1.85 -22.23 4.30
C GLY A 211 2.86 -21.11 4.59
N HIS A 212 4.12 -21.52 4.72
CA HIS A 212 5.32 -20.73 4.48
C HIS A 212 5.94 -21.16 3.14
#